data_AF-A0A3D0SMN2-F1
#
_entry.id   AF-A0A3D0SMN2-F1
#
_cell.length_a   1.000
_cell.length_b   1.000
_cell.length_c   1.000
_cell.angle_alpha   90.00
_cell.angle_beta   90.00
_cell.angle_gamma   90.00
#
_symmetry.space_group_name_H-M   'P 1'
#
loop_
_entity.id
_entity.type
_entity.pdbx_description
1 polymer ?
#
loop_
_entity_poly.entity_id
_entity_poly.type
_entity_poly.pdbx_seq_one_letter_code
_entity_poly.pdbx_strand_id
1 'polypeptide(L)'
;GSAKQLIQSLSGLETPSGGRGTDTGLLVHNVGTVYSAHRALRYGQPLISRIVTVSGGAVAEPRNLEVPLGALVADLLNYCGGIASEDCARLLMGGPMM
;
A
#
# COMPACT_ATOMS: atom_id res chain seq x y z
N GLY A 1 -1.86 7.11 7.28
CA GLY A 1 -2.11 7.31 8.72
C GLY A 1 -3.02 6.21 9.24
N SER A 2 -3.03 5.98 10.55
CA SER A 2 -3.98 5.07 11.18
C SER A 2 -5.40 5.62 11.06
N ALA A 3 -6.40 4.75 10.83
CA ALA A 3 -7.81 5.17 10.79
C ALA A 3 -8.23 5.89 12.08
N LYS A 4 -7.74 5.44 13.25
CA LYS A 4 -8.02 6.08 14.55
C LYS A 4 -7.50 7.53 14.60
N GLN A 5 -6.27 7.74 14.12
CA GLN A 5 -5.68 9.08 14.07
C GLN A 5 -6.44 9.99 13.11
N LEU A 6 -6.83 9.50 11.93
CA LEU A 6 -7.59 10.29 10.96
C LEU A 6 -8.96 10.69 11.52
N ILE A 7 -9.67 9.76 12.18
CA ILE A 7 -10.95 10.04 12.83
C ILE A 7 -10.78 11.16 13.86
N GLN A 8 -9.81 11.03 14.77
CA GLN A 8 -9.58 12.02 15.81
C GLN A 8 -9.16 13.38 15.24
N SER A 9 -8.19 13.42 14.32
CA SER A 9 -7.69 14.68 13.76
C SER A 9 -8.73 15.42 12.92
N LEU A 10 -9.65 14.72 12.25
CA LEU A 10 -10.62 15.34 11.34
C LEU A 10 -11.99 15.62 11.99
N SER A 11 -12.39 14.82 12.98
CA SER A 11 -13.73 14.93 13.60
C SER A 11 -13.71 15.27 15.09
N GLY A 12 -12.54 15.19 15.75
CA GLY A 12 -12.42 15.32 17.20
C GLY A 12 -12.92 14.10 17.98
N LEU A 13 -13.49 13.09 17.31
CA LEU A 13 -13.98 11.86 17.94
C LEU A 13 -12.82 10.91 18.23
N GLU A 14 -12.82 10.28 19.41
CA GLU A 14 -11.84 9.25 19.74
C GLU A 14 -12.44 7.85 19.53
N THR A 15 -11.67 6.97 18.88
CA THR A 15 -12.08 5.57 18.74
C THR A 15 -11.99 4.88 20.11
N PRO A 16 -13.06 4.22 20.59
CA PRO A 16 -13.04 3.54 21.88
C PRO A 16 -11.87 2.57 22.03
N SER A 17 -11.36 2.42 23.25
CA SER A 17 -10.37 1.39 23.56
C SER A 17 -10.95 0.00 23.26
N GLY A 18 -10.19 -0.84 22.54
CA GLY A 18 -10.66 -2.13 22.02
C GLY A 18 -11.73 -2.05 20.90
N GLY A 19 -12.26 -0.85 20.63
CA GLY A 19 -13.27 -0.60 19.60
C GLY A 19 -12.68 -0.39 18.20
N ARG A 20 -13.60 -0.35 17.23
CA ARG A 20 -13.35 -0.08 15.81
C ARG A 20 -13.70 1.37 15.49
N GLY A 21 -13.08 1.94 14.46
CA GLY A 21 -13.42 3.29 13.99
C GLY A 21 -14.90 3.46 13.65
N THR A 22 -15.56 2.38 13.21
CA THR A 22 -17.01 2.37 12.93
C THR A 22 -17.87 2.62 14.16
N ASP A 23 -17.36 2.38 15.37
CA ASP A 23 -18.09 2.65 16.61
C ASP A 23 -18.23 4.16 16.86
N THR A 24 -17.46 5.00 16.15
CA THR A 24 -17.66 6.47 16.12
C THR A 24 -18.61 6.90 14.99
N GLY A 25 -19.23 5.97 14.28
CA GLY A 25 -20.08 6.24 13.10
C GLY A 25 -19.30 6.56 11.82
N LEU A 26 -17.97 6.43 11.83
CA LEU A 26 -17.11 6.78 10.70
C LEU A 26 -16.45 5.55 10.09
N LEU A 27 -16.45 5.49 8.75
CA LEU A 27 -15.75 4.47 7.98
C LEU A 27 -14.64 5.12 7.17
N VAL A 28 -13.43 4.58 7.28
CA VAL A 28 -12.24 5.10 6.60
C VAL A 28 -11.75 4.05 5.60
N HIS A 29 -11.63 4.42 4.33
CA HIS A 29 -11.09 3.56 3.28
C HIS A 29 -9.73 4.06 2.82
N ASN A 30 -8.84 3.12 2.48
CA ASN A 30 -7.64 3.44 1.72
C ASN A 30 -8.02 3.90 0.31
N VAL A 31 -7.29 4.88 -0.23
CA VAL A 31 -7.53 5.43 -1.58
C VAL A 31 -7.48 4.33 -2.65
N GLY A 32 -6.55 3.38 -2.55
CA GLY A 32 -6.44 2.24 -3.47
C GLY A 32 -7.69 1.35 -3.44
N THR A 33 -8.34 1.18 -2.29
CA THR A 33 -9.61 0.45 -2.17
C THR A 33 -10.71 1.17 -2.95
N VAL A 34 -10.84 2.48 -2.77
CA VAL A 34 -11.86 3.29 -3.45
C VAL A 34 -11.62 3.30 -4.96
N TYR A 35 -10.36 3.46 -5.40
CA TYR A 35 -9.97 3.35 -6.81
C TYR A 35 -10.35 2.00 -7.41
N SER A 36 -10.06 0.90 -6.71
CA SER A 36 -10.37 -0.45 -7.18
C SER A 36 -11.88 -0.70 -7.28
N ALA A 37 -12.66 -0.20 -6.31
CA ALA A 37 -14.12 -0.27 -6.36
C ALA A 37 -14.67 0.50 -7.58
N HIS A 38 -14.13 1.68 -7.87
CA HIS A 38 -14.48 2.43 -9.07
C HIS A 38 -14.16 1.63 -10.35
N ARG A 39 -12.97 1.03 -10.46
CA ARG A 39 -12.60 0.20 -11.62
C ARG A 39 -13.56 -0.97 -11.83
N ALA A 40 -13.91 -1.68 -10.77
CA ALA A 40 -14.82 -2.81 -10.81
C ALA A 40 -16.23 -2.41 -11.24
N LEU A 41 -16.80 -1.36 -10.62
CA LEU A 41 -18.17 -0.94 -10.89
C LEU A 41 -18.33 -0.24 -12.25
N ARG A 42 -17.37 0.61 -12.63
CA ARG A 42 -17.47 1.42 -13.85
C ARG A 42 -17.04 0.68 -15.11
N TYR A 43 -16.01 -0.17 -15.01
CA TYR A 43 -15.38 -0.80 -16.17
C TYR A 43 -15.44 -2.33 -16.13
N GLY A 44 -16.07 -2.94 -15.12
CA GLY A 44 -16.13 -4.40 -14.97
C GLY A 44 -14.76 -5.04 -14.71
N GLN A 45 -13.74 -4.24 -14.35
CA GLN A 45 -12.40 -4.75 -14.13
C GLN A 45 -12.21 -5.13 -12.66
N PRO A 46 -12.02 -6.42 -12.34
CA PRO A 46 -11.71 -6.83 -10.96
C PRO A 46 -10.32 -6.33 -10.55
N LEU A 47 -10.01 -6.43 -9.26
CA LEU A 47 -8.68 -6.09 -8.75
C LEU A 47 -7.64 -7.08 -9.29
N ILE A 48 -6.93 -6.68 -10.33
CA ILE A 48 -5.90 -7.49 -11.00
C ILE A 48 -4.50 -6.91 -10.87
N SER A 49 -4.38 -5.64 -10.48
CA SER A 49 -3.12 -4.91 -10.30
C SER A 49 -3.15 -4.07 -9.03
N ARG A 50 -1.98 -3.71 -8.52
CA ARG A 50 -1.82 -2.74 -7.43
C ARG A 50 -0.56 -1.91 -7.60
N ILE A 51 -0.54 -0.74 -6.97
CA ILE A 51 0.69 0.05 -6.87
C ILE A 51 1.61 -0.59 -5.83
N VAL A 52 2.86 -0.81 -6.22
CA VAL A 52 3.97 -1.24 -5.35
C VAL A 52 5.10 -0.22 -5.47
N THR A 53 5.61 0.21 -4.32
CA THR A 53 6.82 1.03 -4.26
C THR A 53 8.03 0.11 -4.12
N VAL A 54 8.93 0.15 -5.09
CA VAL A 54 10.24 -0.52 -5.01
C VAL A 54 11.26 0.54 -4.61
N SER A 55 11.85 0.40 -3.43
CA SER A 55 12.76 1.39 -2.85
C SER A 55 13.85 0.74 -2.01
N GLY A 56 14.76 1.57 -1.48
CA GLY A 56 15.92 1.16 -0.70
C GLY A 56 17.23 1.49 -1.41
N GLY A 57 18.28 1.75 -0.65
CA GLY A 57 19.58 2.18 -1.19
C GLY A 57 20.28 1.12 -2.06
N ALA A 58 19.83 -0.13 -2.00
CA ALA A 58 20.36 -1.22 -2.80
C ALA A 58 19.67 -1.38 -4.16
N VAL A 59 18.55 -0.69 -4.43
CA VAL A 59 17.83 -0.76 -5.72
C VAL A 59 18.41 0.26 -6.69
N ALA A 60 18.73 -0.16 -7.92
CA ALA A 60 19.36 0.73 -8.91
C ALA A 60 18.46 1.91 -9.32
N GLU A 61 17.18 1.63 -9.61
CA GLU A 61 16.22 2.64 -10.06
C GLU A 61 14.89 2.59 -9.27
N PRO A 62 14.86 3.11 -8.03
CA PRO A 62 13.67 3.13 -7.18
C PRO A 62 12.47 3.83 -7.85
N ARG A 63 11.27 3.24 -7.77
CA ARG A 63 10.05 3.79 -8.38
C ARG A 63 8.77 3.15 -7.85
N ASN A 64 7.65 3.81 -8.15
CA ASN A 64 6.31 3.24 -7.97
C ASN A 64 5.90 2.53 -9.27
N LEU A 65 5.41 1.30 -9.14
CA LEU A 65 4.99 0.46 -10.26
C LEU A 65 3.54 0.03 -10.08
N GLU A 66 2.75 0.04 -11.15
CA GLU A 66 1.52 -0.73 -11.20
C GLU A 66 1.85 -2.16 -11.62
N VAL A 67 1.61 -3.13 -10.74
CA VAL A 67 2.03 -4.52 -10.94
C VAL A 67 0.84 -5.48 -10.88
N PRO A 68 0.83 -6.55 -11.70
CA PRO A 68 -0.16 -7.61 -11.56
C PRO A 68 -0.09 -8.27 -10.18
N LEU A 69 -1.25 -8.64 -9.64
CA LEU A 69 -1.27 -9.47 -8.44
C LEU A 69 -0.63 -10.84 -8.74
N GLY A 70 0.31 -11.24 -7.89
CA GLY A 70 1.08 -12.48 -8.06
C GLY A 70 2.40 -12.32 -8.81
N ALA A 71 2.74 -11.12 -9.30
CA ALA A 71 4.05 -10.86 -9.89
C ALA A 71 5.19 -11.17 -8.89
N LEU A 72 6.28 -11.77 -9.39
CA LEU A 72 7.42 -12.11 -8.56
C LEU A 72 8.19 -10.86 -8.17
N VAL A 73 8.63 -10.79 -6.91
CA VAL A 73 9.49 -9.69 -6.42
C VAL A 73 10.76 -9.56 -7.26
N ALA A 74 11.32 -10.68 -7.73
CA ALA A 74 12.48 -10.71 -8.62
C ALA A 74 12.23 -9.95 -9.93
N ASP A 75 11.07 -10.10 -10.55
CA ASP A 75 10.72 -9.41 -11.80
C ASP A 75 10.63 -7.90 -11.58
N LEU A 76 10.06 -7.48 -10.45
CA LEU A 76 9.98 -6.07 -10.05
C LEU A 76 11.37 -5.47 -9.81
N LEU A 77 12.25 -6.20 -9.13
CA LEU A 77 13.63 -5.74 -8.89
C LEU A 77 14.42 -5.65 -10.21
N ASN A 78 14.32 -6.66 -11.07
CA ASN A 78 14.94 -6.65 -12.39
C ASN A 78 14.44 -5.49 -13.25
N TYR A 79 13.13 -5.21 -13.22
CA TYR A 79 12.53 -4.06 -13.91
C TYR A 79 13.07 -2.72 -13.38
N CYS A 80 13.42 -2.64 -12.09
CA CYS A 80 14.05 -1.48 -11.46
C CYS A 80 15.59 -1.48 -11.59
N GLY A 81 16.16 -2.18 -12.57
CA GLY A 81 17.60 -2.22 -12.84
C GLY A 81 18.39 -3.15 -11.91
N GLY A 82 17.71 -3.99 -11.14
CA GLY A 82 18.31 -4.96 -10.22
C GLY A 82 18.77 -4.35 -8.89
N ILE A 83 19.53 -5.16 -8.16
CA ILE A 83 20.16 -4.75 -6.89
C ILE A 83 21.56 -4.24 -7.22
N ALA A 84 21.78 -2.94 -7.08
CA ALA A 84 23.03 -2.26 -7.42
C ALA A 84 24.14 -2.43 -6.37
N SER A 85 23.79 -2.79 -5.13
CA SER A 85 24.73 -2.97 -4.03
C SER A 85 24.86 -4.44 -3.66
N GLU A 86 26.09 -4.96 -3.71
CA GLU A 86 26.42 -6.31 -3.24
C GLU A 86 26.10 -6.50 -1.74
N ASP A 87 26.01 -5.40 -0.98
CA ASP A 87 25.74 -5.36 0.45
C ASP A 87 24.23 -5.36 0.78
N CYS A 88 23.36 -5.76 -0.14
CA CYS A 88 21.93 -5.90 0.14
C CYS A 88 21.70 -6.98 1.21
N ALA A 89 21.68 -6.58 2.47
CA ALA A 89 21.58 -7.50 3.59
C ALA A 89 20.19 -8.14 3.71
N ARG A 90 19.13 -7.40 3.36
CA ARG A 90 17.73 -7.83 3.53
C ARG A 90 16.80 -7.17 2.51
N LEU A 91 15.82 -7.94 2.07
CA LEU A 91 14.62 -7.44 1.39
C LEU A 91 13.48 -7.37 2.40
N LEU A 92 12.82 -6.21 2.48
CA LEU A 92 11.65 -6.00 3.34
C LEU A 92 10.41 -5.92 2.47
N MET A 93 9.45 -6.81 2.71
CA MET A 93 8.18 -6.79 1.99
C MET A 93 7.17 -5.92 2.71
N GLY A 94 6.85 -4.79 2.06
CA GLY A 94 5.81 -3.84 2.40
C GLY A 94 6.27 -2.68 3.28
N GLY A 95 5.35 -2.09 4.06
CA GLY A 95 5.57 -0.80 4.69
C GLY A 95 6.41 -0.86 5.97
N PRO A 96 6.95 0.28 6.44
CA PRO A 96 7.75 0.37 7.68
C PRO A 96 6.96 0.08 8.97
N MET A 97 5.66 -0.16 8.86
CA MET A 97 4.77 -0.52 9.97
C MET A 97 4.22 -1.95 9.83
N MET A 98 4.83 -2.78 8.98
CA MET A 98 4.62 -4.23 8.97
C MET A 98 5.65 -4.94 9.82
#